data_AF-A0A2I0NU69-F1
#
_entry.id   AF-A0A2I0NU69-F1
#
_cell.length_a   1.000
_cell.length_b   1.000
_cell.length_c   1.000
_cell.angle_alpha   90.00
_cell.angle_beta   90.00
_cell.angle_gamma   90.00
#
_symmetry.space_group_name_H-M   'P 1'
#
loop_
_entity.id
_entity.type
_entity.pdbx_description
1 polymer ?
#
loop_
_entity_poly.entity_id
_entity_poly.type
_entity_poly.pdbx_seq_one_letter_code
_entity_poly.pdbx_strand_id
1 'polypeptide(L)'
;MPLSLSRYKKMSVRQKIIVFFLFLALLSLIITGLVAFLTISGMGQNAKDSSNALGVSAGKESSLSIQEEAEKNLRRIALDQANIIQLNFDDTARETDLLAAQAISLQNNPPFLPITPSFTINTPPNDPFSGTVVIIVPGSTATPQSDEYRTLAGMDDLLKAMYVADGDLTGAYIATDSGIMRIYPWSDQNPLNYDPRDRD
;
A
#
# COMPACT_ATOMS: atom_id res chain seq x y z
N MET A 1 34.76 -40.18 88.36
CA MET A 1 34.69 -40.06 86.88
C MET A 1 35.81 -39.16 86.40
N PRO A 2 36.85 -39.67 85.72
CA PRO A 2 37.74 -38.81 84.94
C PRO A 2 37.55 -39.03 83.44
N LEU A 3 37.43 -37.91 82.72
CA LEU A 3 37.36 -37.80 81.28
C LEU A 3 38.69 -38.20 80.62
N SER A 4 38.55 -38.99 79.56
CA SER A 4 39.59 -39.41 78.62
C SER A 4 40.29 -38.19 77.98
N LEU A 5 41.60 -38.09 78.16
CA LEU A 5 42.45 -37.18 77.41
C LEU A 5 43.56 -37.96 76.68
N SER A 6 43.43 -37.92 75.35
CA SER A 6 44.49 -37.92 74.33
C SER A 6 45.57 -39.01 74.40
N ARG A 7 45.31 -40.12 73.71
CA ARG A 7 46.36 -41.02 73.20
C ARG A 7 46.93 -40.44 71.89
N TYR A 8 48.06 -39.74 71.96
CA TYR A 8 48.87 -39.52 70.76
C TYR A 8 49.45 -40.86 70.30
N LYS A 9 48.85 -41.43 69.25
CA LYS A 9 49.30 -42.66 68.60
C LYS A 9 50.65 -42.37 67.92
N LYS A 10 51.73 -43.04 68.35
CA LYS A 10 53.04 -42.96 67.69
C LYS A 10 52.92 -43.52 66.27
N MET A 11 52.85 -42.66 65.26
CA MET A 11 52.84 -43.05 63.85
C MET A 11 54.22 -43.56 63.43
N SER A 12 54.24 -44.64 62.63
CA SER A 12 55.49 -45.13 62.03
C SER A 12 56.00 -44.15 60.97
N VAL A 13 57.31 -44.18 60.70
CA VAL A 13 57.95 -43.29 59.70
C VAL A 13 57.26 -43.38 58.33
N ARG A 14 56.80 -44.59 57.94
CA ARG A 14 56.09 -44.84 56.68
C ARG A 14 54.77 -44.08 56.58
N GLN A 15 54.01 -43.98 57.69
CA GLN A 15 52.75 -43.23 57.73
C GLN A 15 52.99 -41.71 57.65
N LYS A 16 54.08 -41.21 58.25
CA LYS A 16 54.42 -39.78 58.18
C LYS A 16 54.73 -39.33 56.75
N ILE A 17 55.47 -40.15 55.99
CA ILE A 17 55.78 -39.88 54.58
C ILE A 17 54.50 -39.86 53.73
N ILE A 18 53.59 -40.83 53.94
CA ILE A 18 52.30 -40.88 53.21
C ILE A 18 51.44 -39.65 53.53
N VAL A 19 51.32 -39.26 54.80
CA VAL A 19 50.53 -38.08 55.19
C VAL A 19 51.13 -36.80 54.61
N PHE A 20 52.45 -36.69 54.55
CA PHE A 20 53.12 -35.54 53.95
C PHE A 20 52.82 -35.43 52.44
N PHE A 21 52.95 -36.53 51.70
CA PHE A 21 52.61 -36.56 50.27
C PHE A 21 51.13 -36.28 50.02
N LEU A 22 50.25 -36.83 50.85
CA LEU A 22 48.81 -36.58 50.77
C LEU A 22 48.49 -35.10 51.00
N PHE A 23 49.13 -34.47 52.00
CA PHE A 23 48.98 -33.05 52.27
C PHE A 23 49.47 -32.20 51.10
N LEU A 24 50.64 -32.54 50.52
CA LEU A 24 51.19 -31.82 49.37
C LEU A 24 50.28 -31.93 48.13
N ALA A 25 49.72 -33.11 47.88
CA ALA A 25 48.78 -33.34 46.79
C ALA A 25 47.47 -32.57 47.00
N LEU A 26 46.92 -32.57 48.21
CA LEU A 26 45.74 -31.78 48.57
C LEU A 26 46.00 -30.28 48.36
N LEU A 27 47.16 -29.78 48.79
CA LEU A 27 47.51 -28.37 48.65
C LEU A 27 47.63 -27.97 47.17
N SER A 28 48.29 -28.79 46.35
CA SER A 28 48.38 -28.57 44.91
C SER A 28 46.99 -28.57 44.24
N LEU A 29 46.12 -29.48 44.64
CA LEU A 29 44.76 -29.59 44.11
C LEU A 29 43.92 -28.34 44.47
N ILE A 30 44.02 -27.86 45.70
CA ILE A 30 43.32 -26.65 46.15
C ILE A 30 43.76 -25.44 45.33
N ILE A 31 45.08 -25.22 45.19
CA ILE A 31 45.61 -24.08 44.44
C ILE A 31 45.14 -24.13 42.98
N THR A 32 45.24 -25.31 42.35
CA THR A 32 44.84 -25.49 40.94
C THR A 32 43.34 -25.30 40.76
N GLY A 33 42.53 -25.84 41.67
CA GLY A 33 41.08 -25.66 41.65
C GLY A 33 40.66 -24.19 41.79
N LEU A 34 41.35 -23.43 42.63
CA LEU A 34 41.08 -22.01 42.84
C LEU A 34 41.44 -21.18 41.60
N VAL A 35 42.60 -21.44 40.98
CA VAL A 35 43.01 -20.79 39.72
C VAL A 35 42.05 -21.13 38.58
N ALA A 36 41.66 -22.41 38.45
CA ALA A 36 40.70 -22.84 37.45
C ALA A 36 39.34 -22.16 37.65
N PHE A 37 38.85 -22.09 38.89
CA PHE A 37 37.58 -21.43 39.21
C PHE A 37 37.57 -19.95 38.83
N LEU A 38 38.63 -19.20 39.19
CA LEU A 38 38.75 -17.78 38.83
C LEU A 38 38.81 -17.58 37.31
N THR A 39 39.57 -18.43 36.61
CA THR A 39 39.72 -18.34 35.15
C THR A 39 38.40 -18.63 34.43
N ILE A 40 37.70 -19.70 34.83
CA ILE A 40 36.40 -20.07 34.24
C ILE A 40 35.36 -18.99 34.51
N SER A 41 35.34 -18.43 35.74
CA SER A 41 34.39 -17.37 36.09
C SER A 41 34.63 -16.09 35.27
N GLY A 42 35.89 -15.67 35.11
CA GLY A 42 36.22 -14.51 34.29
C GLY A 42 35.91 -14.72 32.80
N MET A 43 36.22 -15.92 32.28
CA MET A 43 35.93 -16.27 30.89
C MET A 43 34.42 -16.35 30.62
N GLY A 44 33.64 -16.87 31.57
CA GLY A 44 32.17 -16.90 31.50
C GLY A 44 31.55 -15.50 31.50
N GLN A 45 32.09 -14.59 32.31
CA GLN A 45 31.63 -13.20 32.35
C GLN A 45 31.93 -12.47 31.02
N ASN A 46 33.15 -12.59 30.52
CA ASN A 46 33.54 -12.00 29.23
C ASN A 46 32.74 -12.57 28.06
N ALA A 47 32.47 -13.88 28.05
CA ALA A 47 31.64 -14.50 27.04
C ALA A 47 30.19 -13.97 27.08
N LYS A 48 29.65 -13.74 28.28
CA LYS A 48 28.31 -13.16 28.47
C LYS A 48 28.24 -11.72 27.99
N ASP A 49 29.22 -10.90 28.36
CA ASP A 49 29.27 -9.49 27.96
C ASP A 49 29.48 -9.35 26.44
N SER A 50 30.33 -10.18 25.86
CA SER A 50 30.54 -10.24 24.41
C SER A 50 29.28 -10.70 23.67
N SER A 51 28.58 -11.71 24.18
CA SER A 51 27.32 -12.20 23.59
C SER A 51 26.23 -11.13 23.63
N ASN A 52 26.10 -10.43 24.75
CA ASN A 52 25.18 -9.29 24.88
C ASN A 52 25.54 -8.15 23.90
N ALA A 53 26.82 -7.79 23.81
CA ALA A 53 27.28 -6.72 22.91
C ALA A 53 27.03 -7.07 21.43
N LEU A 54 27.31 -8.32 21.04
CA LEU A 54 27.02 -8.83 19.70
C LEU A 54 25.52 -8.86 19.44
N GLY A 55 24.71 -9.33 20.39
CA GLY A 55 23.25 -9.37 20.25
C GLY A 55 22.63 -7.98 20.09
N VAL A 56 23.06 -7.01 20.90
CA VAL A 56 22.62 -5.61 20.79
C VAL A 56 23.05 -5.01 19.45
N SER A 57 24.30 -5.25 19.03
CA SER A 57 24.80 -4.73 17.76
C SER A 57 24.09 -5.35 16.55
N ALA A 58 23.91 -6.67 16.54
CA ALA A 58 23.19 -7.39 15.50
C ALA A 58 21.72 -6.97 15.41
N GLY A 59 21.06 -6.76 16.55
CA GLY A 59 19.69 -6.24 16.59
C GLY A 59 19.60 -4.83 16.01
N LYS A 60 20.53 -3.94 16.36
CA LYS A 60 20.61 -2.58 15.83
C LYS A 60 20.89 -2.56 14.33
N GLU A 61 21.85 -3.34 13.87
CA GLU A 61 22.23 -3.45 12.45
C GLU A 61 21.08 -4.03 11.62
N SER A 62 20.40 -5.07 12.14
CA SER A 62 19.21 -5.63 11.51
C SER A 62 18.09 -4.58 11.41
N SER A 63 17.84 -3.82 12.49
CA SER A 63 16.81 -2.79 12.49
C SER A 63 17.10 -1.68 11.48
N LEU A 64 18.36 -1.25 11.35
CA LEU A 64 18.76 -0.24 10.38
C LEU A 64 18.61 -0.78 8.94
N SER A 65 19.10 -2.00 8.68
CA SER A 65 18.96 -2.63 7.36
C SER A 65 17.49 -2.79 6.96
N ILE A 66 16.63 -3.23 7.88
CA ILE A 66 15.18 -3.35 7.61
C ILE A 66 14.57 -1.98 7.33
N GLN A 67 14.95 -0.95 8.07
CA GLN A 67 14.45 0.41 7.86
C GLN A 67 14.85 0.95 6.48
N GLU A 68 16.11 0.79 6.09
CA GLU A 68 16.62 1.23 4.78
C GLU A 68 15.96 0.46 3.63
N GLU A 69 15.80 -0.85 3.77
CA GLU A 69 15.09 -1.67 2.77
C GLU A 69 13.60 -1.30 2.68
N ALA A 70 12.95 -1.05 3.81
CA ALA A 70 11.56 -0.61 3.85
C ALA A 70 11.40 0.75 3.18
N GLU A 71 12.26 1.72 3.47
CA GLU A 71 12.25 3.04 2.84
C GLU A 71 12.43 2.93 1.32
N LYS A 72 13.43 2.15 0.88
CA LYS A 72 13.69 1.91 -0.54
C LYS A 72 12.48 1.25 -1.22
N ASN A 73 11.86 0.27 -0.58
CA ASN A 73 10.71 -0.42 -1.14
C ASN A 73 9.48 0.50 -1.20
N LEU A 74 9.21 1.29 -0.16
CA LEU A 74 8.12 2.27 -0.14
C LEU A 74 8.32 3.32 -1.24
N ARG A 75 9.54 3.84 -1.41
CA ARG A 75 9.86 4.78 -2.48
C ARG A 75 9.64 4.18 -3.85
N ARG A 76 10.06 2.93 -4.07
CA ARG A 76 9.82 2.20 -5.32
C ARG A 76 8.32 2.04 -5.60
N ILE A 77 7.54 1.59 -4.60
CA ILE A 77 6.09 1.44 -4.73
C ILE A 77 5.44 2.80 -5.07
N ALA A 78 5.83 3.88 -4.41
CA ALA A 78 5.29 5.21 -4.68
C ALA A 78 5.60 5.67 -6.12
N LEU A 79 6.81 5.42 -6.62
CA LEU A 79 7.18 5.73 -8.00
C LEU A 79 6.42 4.85 -9.01
N ASP A 80 6.29 3.56 -8.74
CA ASP A 80 5.53 2.63 -9.58
C ASP A 80 4.06 3.08 -9.65
N GLN A 81 3.46 3.50 -8.53
CA GLN A 81 2.09 4.03 -8.50
C GLN A 81 1.97 5.37 -9.25
N ALA A 82 2.92 6.27 -9.08
CA ALA A 82 2.94 7.53 -9.83
C ALA A 82 2.99 7.30 -11.35
N ASN A 83 3.77 6.31 -11.80
CA ASN A 83 3.83 5.94 -13.22
C ASN A 83 2.49 5.36 -13.72
N ILE A 84 1.83 4.50 -12.94
CA ILE A 84 0.49 3.98 -13.31
C ILE A 84 -0.52 5.13 -13.41
N ILE A 85 -0.53 6.03 -12.43
CA ILE A 85 -1.40 7.21 -12.46
C ILE A 85 -1.14 8.07 -13.70
N GLN A 86 0.13 8.30 -14.05
CA GLN A 86 0.48 9.05 -15.25
C GLN A 86 -0.02 8.37 -16.52
N LEU A 87 0.16 7.06 -16.65
CA LEU A 87 -0.32 6.30 -17.82
C LEU A 87 -1.84 6.40 -17.97
N ASN A 88 -2.58 6.31 -16.87
CA ASN A 88 -4.04 6.45 -16.89
C ASN A 88 -4.45 7.87 -17.30
N PHE A 89 -3.80 8.91 -16.77
CA PHE A 89 -4.07 10.29 -17.19
C PHE A 89 -3.76 10.52 -18.68
N ASP A 90 -2.66 9.97 -19.18
CA ASP A 90 -2.28 10.09 -20.59
C ASP A 90 -3.27 9.35 -21.50
N ASP A 91 -3.88 8.25 -21.03
CA ASP A 91 -4.93 7.54 -21.75
C ASP A 91 -6.24 8.33 -21.77
N THR A 92 -6.71 8.79 -20.60
CA THR A 92 -7.91 9.65 -20.49
C THR A 92 -7.78 10.92 -21.32
N ALA A 93 -6.60 11.54 -21.37
CA ALA A 93 -6.34 12.72 -22.21
C ALA A 93 -6.51 12.39 -23.70
N ARG A 94 -5.92 11.29 -24.17
CA ARG A 94 -6.05 10.83 -25.57
C ARG A 94 -7.49 10.51 -25.93
N GLU A 95 -8.23 9.87 -25.04
CA GLU A 95 -9.65 9.59 -25.23
C GLU A 95 -10.50 10.87 -25.30
N THR A 96 -10.19 11.85 -24.45
CA THR A 96 -10.84 13.17 -24.46
C THR A 96 -10.56 13.91 -25.77
N ASP A 97 -9.34 13.87 -26.28
CA ASP A 97 -8.98 14.44 -27.58
C ASP A 97 -9.76 13.78 -28.72
N LEU A 98 -9.95 12.45 -28.65
CA LEU A 98 -10.70 11.68 -29.64
C LEU A 98 -12.20 12.04 -29.59
N LEU A 99 -12.77 12.21 -28.39
CA LEU A 99 -14.13 12.75 -28.21
C LEU A 99 -14.30 14.12 -28.84
N ALA A 100 -13.38 15.03 -28.53
CA ALA A 100 -13.45 16.40 -29.04
C ALA A 100 -13.36 16.41 -30.57
N ALA A 101 -12.43 15.65 -31.16
CA ALA A 101 -12.29 15.52 -32.60
C ALA A 101 -13.56 14.94 -33.26
N GLN A 102 -14.17 13.92 -32.64
CA GLN A 102 -15.40 13.31 -33.15
C GLN A 102 -16.62 14.23 -32.97
N ALA A 103 -16.70 14.99 -31.88
CA ALA A 103 -17.73 16.00 -31.67
C ALA A 103 -17.66 17.10 -32.75
N ILE A 104 -16.46 17.59 -33.07
CA ILE A 104 -16.24 18.53 -34.17
C ILE A 104 -16.64 17.91 -35.52
N SER A 105 -16.30 16.64 -35.75
CA SER A 105 -16.67 15.92 -36.98
C SER A 105 -18.19 15.82 -37.14
N LEU A 106 -18.91 15.45 -36.07
CA LEU A 106 -20.37 15.36 -36.04
C LEU A 106 -21.05 16.72 -36.20
N GLN A 107 -20.49 17.77 -35.59
CA GLN A 107 -20.99 19.14 -35.76
C GLN A 107 -20.92 19.59 -37.22
N ASN A 108 -19.85 19.21 -37.93
CA ASN A 108 -19.66 19.55 -39.33
C ASN A 108 -20.41 18.64 -40.31
N ASN A 109 -20.78 17.41 -39.90
CA ASN A 109 -21.47 16.43 -40.74
C ASN A 109 -22.64 15.72 -40.02
N PRO A 110 -23.74 16.43 -39.71
CA PRO A 110 -24.92 15.85 -39.11
C PRO A 110 -25.77 15.16 -40.18
N PRO A 111 -25.65 13.84 -40.40
CA PRO A 111 -26.70 12.96 -39.87
C PRO A 111 -26.17 11.54 -39.57
N PHE A 112 -25.86 11.27 -38.31
CA PHE A 112 -25.93 9.89 -37.80
C PHE A 112 -27.29 9.74 -37.11
N LEU A 113 -28.09 8.76 -37.52
CA LEU A 113 -29.22 8.32 -36.70
C LEU A 113 -28.61 7.53 -35.55
N PRO A 114 -28.64 8.03 -34.30
CA PRO A 114 -28.08 7.28 -33.19
C PRO A 114 -28.85 5.98 -32.98
N ILE A 115 -28.13 4.90 -32.76
CA ILE A 115 -28.70 3.59 -32.41
C ILE A 115 -29.06 3.57 -30.93
N THR A 116 -28.24 4.24 -30.11
CA THR A 116 -28.42 4.37 -28.66
C THR A 116 -29.62 5.29 -28.38
N PRO A 117 -30.65 4.81 -27.66
CA PRO A 117 -31.78 5.65 -27.29
C PRO A 117 -31.37 6.78 -26.34
N SER A 118 -31.94 7.97 -26.52
CA SER A 118 -31.86 9.05 -25.53
C SER A 118 -33.16 9.17 -24.73
N PHE A 119 -33.03 9.34 -23.42
CA PHE A 119 -34.11 9.52 -22.46
C PHE A 119 -34.06 10.93 -21.87
N THR A 120 -35.16 11.41 -21.28
CA THR A 120 -35.15 12.68 -20.54
C THR A 120 -34.93 12.43 -19.05
N ILE A 121 -34.43 13.42 -18.32
CA ILE A 121 -34.26 13.32 -16.86
C ILE A 121 -35.57 12.98 -16.10
N ASN A 122 -36.73 13.35 -16.65
CA ASN A 122 -38.04 13.07 -16.06
C ASN A 122 -38.54 11.64 -16.38
N THR A 123 -37.95 11.01 -17.39
CA THR A 123 -38.30 9.66 -17.85
C THR A 123 -37.01 8.86 -18.08
N PRO A 124 -36.19 8.63 -17.04
CA PRO A 124 -34.92 7.93 -17.18
C PRO A 124 -35.15 6.46 -17.57
N PRO A 125 -34.14 5.78 -18.14
CA PRO A 125 -34.23 4.36 -18.44
C PRO A 125 -34.29 3.53 -17.15
N ASN A 126 -35.02 2.41 -17.19
CA ASN A 126 -35.08 1.45 -16.07
C ASN A 126 -33.72 0.81 -15.77
N ASP A 127 -32.89 0.67 -16.82
CA ASP A 127 -31.51 0.21 -16.74
C ASP A 127 -30.57 1.37 -17.15
N PRO A 128 -29.66 1.80 -16.26
CA PRO A 128 -28.63 2.82 -16.53
C PRO A 128 -27.86 2.70 -17.85
N PHE A 129 -27.68 1.47 -18.35
CA PHE A 129 -26.87 1.16 -19.54
C PHE A 129 -27.70 1.07 -20.83
N SER A 130 -29.02 1.22 -20.72
CA SER A 130 -29.94 1.08 -21.86
C SER A 130 -29.97 2.30 -22.79
N GLY A 131 -29.42 3.45 -22.38
CA GLY A 131 -29.37 4.64 -23.22
C GLY A 131 -28.77 5.86 -22.52
N THR A 132 -28.65 6.95 -23.27
CA THR A 132 -28.17 8.23 -22.71
C THR A 132 -29.33 8.98 -22.06
N VAL A 133 -29.02 9.88 -21.13
CA VAL A 133 -30.02 10.82 -20.58
C VAL A 133 -29.65 12.23 -21.00
N VAL A 134 -30.65 12.95 -21.49
CA VAL A 134 -30.56 14.36 -21.87
C VAL A 134 -31.15 15.22 -20.75
N ILE A 135 -30.36 16.20 -20.33
CA ILE A 135 -30.73 17.23 -19.36
C ILE A 135 -30.75 18.55 -20.12
N ILE A 136 -31.88 19.25 -20.05
CA ILE A 136 -32.04 20.60 -20.60
C ILE A 136 -32.37 21.49 -19.41
N VAL A 137 -31.47 22.42 -19.10
CA VAL A 137 -31.65 23.30 -17.95
C VAL A 137 -32.69 24.38 -18.19
N PRO A 138 -33.33 24.89 -17.13
CA PRO A 138 -34.19 26.07 -17.22
C PRO A 138 -33.44 27.26 -17.84
N GLY A 139 -34.09 27.93 -18.81
CA GLY A 139 -33.48 29.05 -19.52
C GLY A 139 -32.45 28.64 -20.60
N SER A 140 -32.37 27.35 -20.95
CA SER A 140 -31.59 26.89 -22.11
C SER A 140 -32.11 27.53 -23.41
N THR A 141 -31.20 27.92 -24.30
CA THR A 141 -31.54 28.38 -25.66
C THR A 141 -31.82 27.22 -26.60
N ALA A 142 -31.36 26.02 -26.26
CA ALA A 142 -31.52 24.84 -27.07
C ALA A 142 -32.71 23.99 -26.58
N THR A 143 -33.57 23.63 -27.52
CA THR A 143 -34.81 22.88 -27.30
C THR A 143 -34.75 21.52 -28.01
N PRO A 144 -35.64 20.57 -27.70
CA PRO A 144 -35.73 19.31 -28.46
C PRO A 144 -35.92 19.47 -29.98
N GLN A 145 -36.41 20.63 -30.42
CA GLN A 145 -36.59 20.96 -31.84
C GLN A 145 -35.36 21.67 -32.46
N SER A 146 -34.40 22.10 -31.64
CA SER A 146 -33.20 22.80 -32.11
C SER A 146 -32.27 21.88 -32.92
N ASP A 147 -31.52 22.48 -33.83
CA ASP A 147 -30.50 21.78 -34.63
C ASP A 147 -29.37 21.25 -33.74
N GLU A 148 -29.04 21.98 -32.69
CA GLU A 148 -28.07 21.57 -31.66
C GLU A 148 -28.50 20.27 -30.98
N TYR A 149 -29.74 20.18 -30.50
CA TYR A 149 -30.25 18.97 -29.84
C TYR A 149 -30.15 17.73 -30.74
N ARG A 150 -30.48 17.89 -32.04
CA ARG A 150 -30.42 16.78 -33.02
C ARG A 150 -28.98 16.41 -33.37
N THR A 151 -28.10 17.40 -33.49
CA THR A 151 -26.68 17.18 -33.79
C THR A 151 -26.00 16.44 -32.63
N LEU A 152 -26.28 16.86 -31.39
CA LEU A 152 -25.78 16.21 -30.18
C LEU A 152 -26.31 14.78 -30.00
N ALA A 153 -27.48 14.45 -30.55
CA ALA A 153 -28.00 13.08 -30.52
C ALA A 153 -27.06 12.09 -31.24
N GLY A 154 -26.34 12.54 -32.26
CA GLY A 154 -25.33 11.72 -32.95
C GLY A 154 -24.14 11.31 -32.07
N MET A 155 -23.98 11.92 -30.89
CA MET A 155 -22.93 11.55 -29.93
C MET A 155 -23.35 10.44 -28.96
N ASP A 156 -24.62 10.05 -28.91
CA ASP A 156 -25.11 9.05 -27.96
C ASP A 156 -24.38 7.69 -28.12
N ASP A 157 -24.16 7.27 -29.37
CA ASP A 157 -23.40 6.05 -29.68
C ASP A 157 -21.93 6.15 -29.30
N LEU A 158 -21.33 7.34 -29.44
CA LEU A 158 -19.94 7.58 -29.09
C LEU A 158 -19.74 7.53 -27.57
N LEU A 159 -20.61 8.20 -26.81
CA LEU A 159 -20.59 8.18 -25.35
C LEU A 159 -20.69 6.74 -24.82
N LYS A 160 -21.60 5.95 -25.41
CA LYS A 160 -21.74 4.53 -25.08
C LYS A 160 -20.51 3.71 -25.48
N ALA A 161 -20.02 3.89 -26.71
CA ALA A 161 -18.86 3.14 -27.21
C ALA A 161 -17.62 3.36 -26.35
N MET A 162 -17.40 4.58 -25.88
CA MET A 162 -16.29 4.89 -24.99
C MET A 162 -16.41 4.28 -23.62
N TYR A 163 -17.58 4.41 -22.99
CA TYR A 163 -17.82 3.75 -21.70
C TYR A 163 -17.64 2.23 -21.79
N VAL A 164 -17.94 1.62 -22.94
CA VAL A 164 -17.70 0.18 -23.15
C VAL A 164 -16.24 -0.13 -23.47
N ALA A 165 -15.52 0.79 -24.10
CA ALA A 165 -14.12 0.62 -24.46
C ALA A 165 -13.17 0.77 -23.27
N ASP A 166 -13.48 1.67 -22.34
CA ASP A 166 -12.73 1.89 -21.11
C ASP A 166 -13.56 1.51 -19.87
N GLY A 167 -13.13 0.43 -19.20
CA GLY A 167 -13.75 -0.07 -17.98
C GLY A 167 -13.48 0.76 -16.73
N ASP A 168 -12.54 1.71 -16.78
CA ASP A 168 -12.21 2.61 -15.67
C ASP A 168 -13.10 3.87 -15.66
N LEU A 169 -13.86 4.14 -16.74
CA LEU A 169 -14.80 5.25 -16.79
C LEU A 169 -16.01 5.02 -15.88
N THR A 170 -16.35 6.03 -15.10
CA THR A 170 -17.60 6.07 -14.33
C THR A 170 -18.77 6.63 -15.16
N GLY A 171 -18.46 7.38 -16.21
CA GLY A 171 -19.40 7.88 -17.20
C GLY A 171 -18.75 8.89 -18.15
N ALA A 172 -19.39 9.10 -19.28
CA ALA A 172 -19.03 10.08 -20.29
C ALA A 172 -20.20 11.05 -20.48
N TYR A 173 -19.89 12.34 -20.61
CA TYR A 173 -20.90 13.37 -20.87
C TYR A 173 -20.40 14.41 -21.86
N ILE A 174 -21.34 15.00 -22.58
CA ILE A 174 -21.13 16.26 -23.28
C ILE A 174 -22.10 17.29 -22.71
N ALA A 175 -21.60 18.50 -22.49
CA ALA A 175 -22.36 19.65 -22.06
C ALA A 175 -22.05 20.82 -22.98
N THR A 176 -23.07 21.64 -23.26
CA THR A 176 -22.94 22.82 -24.13
C THR A 176 -23.32 24.10 -23.40
N ASP A 177 -22.78 25.22 -23.86
CA ASP A 177 -23.05 26.56 -23.32
C ASP A 177 -24.54 26.96 -23.41
N SER A 178 -25.28 26.35 -24.35
CA SER A 178 -26.72 26.55 -24.47
C SER A 178 -27.50 25.99 -23.27
N GLY A 179 -26.91 25.06 -22.51
CA GLY A 179 -27.53 24.40 -21.37
C GLY A 179 -28.08 23.00 -21.66
N ILE A 180 -27.58 22.32 -22.70
CA ILE A 180 -27.86 20.88 -22.92
C ILE A 180 -26.71 20.06 -22.38
N MET A 181 -27.05 18.99 -21.66
CA MET A 181 -26.10 17.93 -21.30
C MET A 181 -26.65 16.57 -21.72
N ARG A 182 -25.77 15.71 -22.23
CA ARG A 182 -26.04 14.30 -22.49
C ARG A 182 -25.05 13.45 -21.72
N ILE A 183 -25.51 12.42 -21.03
CA ILE A 183 -24.68 11.56 -20.18
C ILE A 183 -24.95 10.07 -20.42
N TYR A 184 -23.90 9.26 -20.29
CA TYR A 184 -23.95 7.80 -20.29
C TYR A 184 -22.89 7.20 -19.33
N PRO A 185 -23.19 6.15 -18.55
CA PRO A 185 -24.53 5.63 -18.26
C PRO A 185 -25.31 6.63 -17.40
N TRP A 186 -26.62 6.45 -17.32
CA TRP A 186 -27.44 7.25 -16.41
C TRP A 186 -27.16 6.90 -14.94
N SER A 187 -27.09 7.90 -14.06
CA SER A 187 -27.09 7.67 -12.62
C SER A 187 -28.00 8.67 -11.90
N ASP A 188 -28.56 8.25 -10.77
CA ASP A 188 -29.38 9.06 -9.88
C ASP A 188 -28.56 10.07 -9.05
N GLN A 189 -27.24 10.06 -9.18
CA GLN A 189 -26.33 10.94 -8.45
C GLN A 189 -26.24 12.35 -9.07
N ASN A 190 -26.80 12.57 -10.26
CA ASN A 190 -26.90 13.91 -10.84
C ASN A 190 -28.13 14.63 -10.29
N PRO A 191 -27.99 15.72 -9.51
CA PRO A 191 -29.12 16.41 -8.95
C PRO A 191 -29.99 17.02 -10.08
N LEU A 192 -31.32 16.97 -9.92
CA LEU A 192 -32.31 17.55 -10.84
C LEU A 192 -32.09 19.04 -11.17
N ASN A 193 -31.30 19.73 -10.36
CA ASN A 193 -30.97 21.15 -10.49
C ASN A 193 -29.53 21.40 -10.97
N TYR A 194 -28.86 20.37 -11.47
CA TYR A 194 -27.50 20.50 -11.99
C TYR A 194 -27.51 21.33 -13.28
N ASP A 195 -26.77 22.45 -13.28
CA ASP A 195 -26.53 23.26 -14.47
C ASP A 195 -25.12 23.02 -15.02
N PRO A 196 -24.97 22.46 -16.23
CA PRO A 196 -23.66 22.22 -16.81
C PRO A 196 -22.88 23.51 -17.12
N ARG A 197 -23.55 24.67 -17.18
CA ARG A 197 -22.93 25.97 -17.45
C ARG A 197 -22.22 26.55 -16.22
N ASP A 198 -22.57 26.07 -15.03
CA ASP A 198 -21.95 26.51 -13.77
C ASP A 198 -20.63 25.77 -13.48
N ARG A 199 -20.07 25.04 -14.46
CA ARG A 199 -18.75 24.42 -14.35
C ARG A 199 -17.63 25.43 -14.67
N ASP A 200 -17.54 26.45 -13.82
CA ASP A 200 -16.38 27.33 -13.63
C ASP A 200 -16.06 27.45 -12.12
#